data_AF-A0A4R5M9E7-F1
#
_entry.id   AF-A0A4R5M9E7-F1
#
_cell.length_a   1.000
_cell.length_b   1.000
_cell.length_c   1.000
_cell.angle_alpha   90.00
_cell.angle_beta   90.00
_cell.angle_gamma   90.00
#
_symmetry.space_group_name_H-M   'P 1'
#
loop_
_entity.id
_entity.type
_entity.pdbx_description
1 polymer ?
#
loop_
_entity_poly.entity_id
_entity_poly.type
_entity_poly.pdbx_seq_one_letter_code
_entity_poly.pdbx_strand_id
1 'polypeptide(L)' 'MNFRPGILAVVKGCPVAGCNDQVVELVSPAAPFAEFGAAWNCTNARMRESGFDALPIPESMLRPIGGLPVHDEQRDEVTA' A
#
# COMPACT_ATOMS: atom_id res chain seq x y z
N MET A 1 6.39 -4.00 -13.67
CA MET A 1 5.81 -2.87 -12.92
C MET A 1 6.90 -2.37 -11.98
N ASN A 2 7.16 -1.06 -11.89
CA ASN A 2 8.31 -0.54 -11.12
C ASN A 2 7.89 -0.28 -9.67
N PHE A 3 7.95 -1.31 -8.83
CA PHE A 3 7.81 -1.14 -7.38
C PHE A 3 9.06 -0.46 -6.80
N ARG A 4 8.85 0.50 -5.92
CA ARG A 4 9.89 1.21 -5.16
C ARG A 4 9.30 1.76 -3.86
N PRO A 5 10.12 2.05 -2.84
CA PRO A 5 9.67 2.70 -1.63
C PRO A 5 8.86 3.98 -1.90
N GLY A 6 7.85 4.25 -1.10
CA GLY A 6 6.95 5.40 -1.20
C GLY A 6 5.84 5.28 -2.25
N ILE A 7 5.77 4.18 -3.00
CA ILE A 7 4.62 3.91 -3.88
C ILE A 7 3.44 3.43 -3.05
N LEU A 8 2.26 3.95 -3.36
CA LEU A 8 1.00 3.38 -2.89
C LEU A 8 0.55 2.25 -3.81
N ALA A 9 0.05 1.18 -3.22
CA ALA A 9 -0.52 0.04 -3.92
C ALA A 9 -1.81 -0.41 -3.24
N VAL A 10 -2.71 -1.02 -4.01
CA VAL A 10 -3.87 -1.74 -3.48
C VAL A 10 -3.53 -3.21 -3.38
N VAL A 11 -3.86 -3.82 -2.25
CA VAL A 11 -3.75 -5.27 -2.05
C VAL A 11 -4.89 -5.99 -2.75
N LYS A 12 -4.56 -7.02 -3.55
CA LYS A 12 -5.51 -7.82 -4.33
C LYS A 12 -5.15 -9.31 -4.28
N GLY A 13 -6.15 -10.18 -4.34
CA GLY A 13 -5.94 -11.63 -4.36
C GLY A 13 -5.44 -12.21 -3.03
N CYS A 14 -5.58 -11.48 -1.92
CA CYS A 14 -5.21 -11.96 -0.60
C CYS A 14 -6.29 -12.95 -0.09
N PRO A 15 -5.94 -14.15 0.41
CA PRO A 15 -6.91 -15.10 0.95
C PRO A 15 -7.49 -14.65 2.30
N VAL A 16 -6.87 -13.68 2.97
CA VAL A 16 -7.32 -13.14 4.25
C VAL A 16 -8.45 -12.13 4.00
N ALA A 17 -9.62 -12.43 4.55
CA ALA A 17 -10.76 -11.52 4.51
C ALA A 17 -10.40 -10.18 5.15
N GLY A 18 -10.64 -9.08 4.43
CA GLY A 18 -10.35 -7.72 4.89
C GLY A 18 -8.97 -7.16 4.51
N CYS A 19 -8.07 -7.98 3.97
CA CYS A 19 -6.79 -7.49 3.44
C CYS A 19 -6.90 -6.98 2.01
N ASN A 20 -7.84 -7.51 1.22
CA ASN A 20 -8.10 -6.97 -0.12
C ASN A 20 -8.64 -5.55 -0.05
N ASP A 21 -8.38 -4.78 -1.12
CA ASP A 21 -8.81 -3.39 -1.28
C ASP A 21 -8.16 -2.40 -0.29
N GLN A 22 -7.30 -2.88 0.61
CA GLN A 22 -6.49 -2.03 1.45
C GLN A 22 -5.45 -1.29 0.61
N VAL A 23 -5.37 0.01 0.80
CA VAL A 23 -4.27 0.84 0.29
C VAL A 23 -3.10 0.72 1.26
N VAL A 24 -1.93 0.38 0.72
CA VAL A 24 -0.69 0.25 1.46
C VAL A 24 0.43 1.03 0.79
N GLU A 25 1.35 1.52 1.59
CA GLU A 25 2.59 2.14 1.15
C GLU A 25 3.71 1.09 1.15
N LEU A 26 4.49 1.05 0.07
CA LEU A 26 5.69 0.22 0.00
C LEU A 26 6.82 0.90 0.78
N VAL A 27 7.39 0.20 1.75
CA VAL A 27 8.45 0.72 2.63
C VAL A 27 9.83 0.24 2.16
N SER A 28 9.96 -1.07 1.94
CA SER A 28 11.24 -1.69 1.56
C SER A 28 11.02 -3.05 0.91
N PRO A 29 12.00 -3.57 0.15
CA PRO A 29 11.98 -4.96 -0.29
C PRO A 29 11.93 -5.91 0.91
N ALA A 30 11.13 -6.97 0.81
CA ALA A 30 11.08 -8.05 1.79
C ALA A 30 11.75 -9.31 1.25
N ALA A 31 12.04 -10.25 2.15
CA ALA A 31 12.43 -11.59 1.73
C ALA A 31 11.30 -12.22 0.91
N PRO A 32 11.62 -12.94 -0.18
CA PRO A 32 10.60 -13.60 -0.99
C PRO A 32 9.87 -14.66 -0.18
N PHE A 33 8.59 -14.84 -0.50
CA PHE A 33 7.73 -15.86 0.07
C PHE A 33 7.91 -17.14 -0.72
N ALA A 34 8.16 -18.25 -0.04
CA ALA A 34 8.41 -19.54 -0.69
C ALA A 34 7.29 -19.93 -1.68
N GLU A 35 6.05 -19.55 -1.38
CA GLU A 35 4.85 -19.90 -2.16
C GLU A 35 4.46 -18.85 -3.22
N PHE A 36 4.93 -17.60 -3.08
CA PHE A 36 4.42 -16.46 -3.88
C PHE A 36 5.50 -15.63 -4.58
N GLY A 37 6.78 -15.87 -4.31
CA GLY A 37 7.91 -15.16 -4.92
C GLY A 37 8.25 -13.83 -4.24
N ALA A 38 8.66 -12.84 -5.03
CA ALA A 38 9.10 -11.54 -4.52
C ALA A 38 8.02 -10.83 -3.68
N ALA A 39 8.43 -10.09 -2.66
CA ALA A 39 7.54 -9.41 -1.72
C ALA A 39 8.09 -8.05 -1.28
N TRP A 40 7.19 -7.21 -0.77
CA TRP A 40 7.49 -5.89 -0.22
C TRP A 40 6.97 -5.75 1.20
N ASN A 41 7.74 -5.12 2.07
CA ASN A 41 7.24 -4.63 3.33
C ASN A 41 6.31 -3.46 3.07
N CYS A 42 5.04 -3.62 3.43
CA CYS A 42 3.97 -2.69 3.21
C CYS A 42 3.40 -2.19 4.54
N THR A 43 2.90 -0.96 4.59
CA THR A 43 2.29 -0.39 5.79
C THR A 43 1.08 0.48 5.44
N ASN A 44 0.18 0.71 6.40
CA ASN A 44 -0.92 1.67 6.28
C ASN A 44 -1.30 2.25 7.64
N ALA A 45 -2.20 3.24 7.65
CA ALA A 45 -2.62 3.93 8.88
C ALA A 45 -3.15 2.96 9.95
N ARG A 46 -4.04 2.04 9.55
CA ARG A 46 -4.65 1.05 10.45
C ARG A 46 -3.61 0.12 11.10
N MET A 47 -2.59 -0.29 10.34
CA MET A 47 -1.50 -1.12 10.86
C MET A 47 -0.69 -0.37 11.91
N ARG A 48 -0.32 0.89 11.62
CA ARG A 48 0.41 1.76 12.56
C ARG A 48 -0.38 2.01 13.84
N GLU A 49 -1.68 2.30 13.73
CA GLU A 49 -2.60 2.46 14.88
C GLU A 49 -2.69 1.19 15.74
N SER A 50 -2.60 0.02 15.10
CA SER A 50 -2.64 -1.28 15.77
C SER A 50 -1.28 -1.72 16.33
N GLY A 51 -0.23 -0.88 16.21
CA GLY A 51 1.11 -1.18 16.70
C GLY A 51 1.96 -2.09 15.79
N PHE A 52 1.58 -2.24 14.52
CA PHE A 52 2.36 -3.00 13.54
C PHE A 52 3.11 -2.06 12.59
N ASP A 53 4.43 -2.23 12.49
CA ASP A 53 5.27 -1.36 11.65
C ASP A 53 5.05 -1.62 10.15
N ALA A 54 5.17 -2.89 9.73
CA ALA A 54 4.98 -3.31 8.35
C ALA A 54 4.59 -4.79 8.25
N LEU A 55 3.98 -5.15 7.13
CA LEU A 55 3.66 -6.53 6.76
C LEU A 55 4.22 -6.81 5.38
N PRO A 56 4.94 -7.93 5.21
CA PRO A 56 5.38 -8.34 3.89
C PRO A 56 4.21 -8.84 3.03
N ILE A 57 4.05 -8.30 1.83
CA ILE A 57 3.01 -8.65 0.87
C ILE A 57 3.67 -9.05 -0.47
N PRO A 58 3.31 -10.20 -1.06
CA PRO A 58 3.84 -10.60 -2.35
C PRO A 58 3.57 -9.57 -3.46
N GLU A 59 4.52 -9.35 -4.36
CA GLU A 59 4.38 -8.43 -5.50
C GLU A 59 3.18 -8.79 -6.38
N SER A 60 2.89 -10.08 -6.52
CA SER A 60 1.74 -10.60 -7.26
C SER A 60 0.38 -10.18 -6.68
N MET A 61 0.36 -9.79 -5.40
CA MET A 61 -0.82 -9.29 -4.69
C MET A 61 -0.89 -7.77 -4.63
N LEU A 62 0.07 -7.06 -5.22
CA LEU A 62 0.14 -5.60 -5.17
C LEU A 62 -0.22 -5.00 -6.53
N ARG A 63 -1.12 -4.02 -6.51
CA ARG A 63 -1.43 -3.19 -7.68
C ARG A 63 -1.08 -1.73 -7.39
N PRO A 64 0.04 -1.21 -7.92
CA PRO A 64 0.42 0.20 -7.81
C PRO A 64 -0.71 1.14 -8.21
N ILE A 65 -0.92 2.15 -7.39
CA ILE A 65 -1.77 3.30 -7.67
C ILE A 65 -0.83 4.34 -8.26
N GLY A 66 -0.77 4.43 -9.59
CA GLY A 66 0.03 5.46 -10.27
C GLY A 66 -0.42 6.85 -9.86
N GLY A 67 0.52 7.72 -9.48
CA GLY A 67 0.24 9.03 -8.89
C GLY A 67 -0.44 10.01 -9.85
N LEU A 68 -1.56 10.56 -9.40
CA LEU A 68 -1.80 12.01 -9.52
C LEU A 68 -1.42 12.63 -8.18
N PRO A 69 -0.77 13.80 -8.17
CA PRO A 69 -0.58 14.53 -6.92
C PRO A 69 -1.97 14.83 -6.35
N VAL A 70 -2.16 14.53 -5.07
CA VAL A 70 -3.20 15.20 -4.29
C VAL A 70 -2.75 16.65 -4.27
N HIS A 71 -3.32 17.48 -5.16
CA HIS A 71 -3.09 18.92 -5.09
C HIS A 71 -3.62 19.42 -3.75
N ASP A 72 -2.74 20.08 -3.00
CA ASP A 72 -3.00 20.89 -1.79
C ASP A 72 -3.89 22.12 -2.09
N GLU A 73 -4.99 21.94 -2.82
CA GLU A 73 -5.95 23.00 -3.08
C GLU A 73 -7.38 22.51 -2.83
N GLN A 74 -7.69 22.18 -1.58
CA GLN A 74 -9.04 22.48 -1.09
C GLN A 74 -9.13 24.01 -0.95
N ARG A 75 -9.43 24.67 -2.07
CA ARG A 75 -9.94 26.05 -2.04
C ARG A 75 -11.23 26.02 -1.21
N ASP A 76 -11.17 26.63 -0.04
CA ASP A 76 -12.33 27.11 0.70
C ASP A 76 -13.18 27.98 -0.25
N GLU A 77 -14.25 27.40 -0.80
CA GLU A 77 -15.39 28.19 -1.25
C GLU A 77 -16.30 28.42 -0.04
N VAL A 78 -15.91 29.40 0.79
CA VAL A 78 -16.84 30.08 1.69
C VAL A 78 -17.68 31.00 0.81
N THR A 79 -18.86 30.53 0.40
CA THR A 79 -19.90 31.43 -0.10
C THR A 79 -20.43 32.26 1.07
N ALA A 80 -20.14 33.57 1.02
CA ALA A 80 -20.72 34.62 1.85
C ALA A 80 -22.22 34.81 1.58
#